data_AF-A0A3L6SPG2-F1
#
_entry.id   AF-A0A3L6SPG2-F1
#
_cell.length_a   1.000
_cell.length_b   1.000
_cell.length_c   1.000
_cell.angle_alpha   90.00
_cell.angle_beta   90.00
_cell.angle_gamma   90.00
#
_symmetry.space_group_name_H-M   'P 1'
#
loop_
_entity.id
_entity.type
_entity.pdbx_description
1 polymer ?
#
loop_
_entity_poly.entity_id
_entity_poly.type
_entity_poly.pdbx_seq_one_letter_code
_entity_poly.pdbx_strand_id
1 'polypeptide(L)'
;MASSCHDVEVPGKPTETGTALLETATGTIQGFAPLGQIHQHLCAFHFYADDMGRQVEAHHFCAHLNEDVRQCLIFDGPGAGARLIGVEYIVSEGVFLTLPDEEKPLWHTHEFEVKGGVLFMPGVPGAVERRDLEKVCRTYGKTVHFWQVDRGDPLPLGLPQIMMALTREGQLRQDLADCVEKKFGVSFQKERENRAYMSGPEHGIHPLANAAGKGLRTEIREVDIPATTTAGAARVFT
;
A
#
# COMPACT_ATOMS: atom_id res chain seq x y z
N MET A 1 19.61 -0.24 11.75
CA MET A 1 19.82 -0.73 10.38
C MET A 1 18.43 -0.85 9.77
N ALA A 2 18.21 -0.19 8.64
CA ALA A 2 16.91 -0.02 8.00
C ALA A 2 16.30 -1.36 7.57
N SER A 3 15.06 -1.63 8.00
CA SER A 3 14.36 -2.90 7.74
C SER A 3 14.10 -3.21 6.26
N SER A 4 14.20 -2.23 5.34
CA SER A 4 13.94 -2.47 3.91
C SER A 4 15.10 -3.11 3.15
N CYS A 5 16.24 -3.34 3.82
CA CYS A 5 17.42 -3.97 3.24
C CYS A 5 17.73 -5.34 3.91
N HIS A 6 16.73 -5.95 4.59
CA HIS A 6 16.82 -7.28 5.20
C HIS A 6 15.83 -8.26 4.55
N ASP A 7 16.35 -9.27 3.87
CA ASP A 7 15.56 -10.40 3.38
C ASP A 7 15.29 -11.37 4.54
N VAL A 8 14.02 -11.50 4.91
CA VAL A 8 13.55 -12.59 5.77
C VAL A 8 13.05 -13.69 4.87
N GLU A 9 13.69 -14.86 4.95
CA GLU A 9 13.31 -16.03 4.19
C GLU A 9 11.93 -16.55 4.62
N VAL A 10 11.05 -16.79 3.65
CA VAL A 10 9.75 -17.42 3.90
C VAL A 10 9.98 -18.90 4.19
N PRO A 11 9.44 -19.45 5.29
CA PRO A 11 9.74 -20.80 5.72
C PRO A 11 9.06 -21.82 4.81
N GLY A 12 9.75 -22.92 4.54
CA GLY A 12 9.25 -24.00 3.68
C GLY A 12 10.38 -24.63 2.88
N LYS A 13 10.05 -25.67 2.11
CA LYS A 13 10.97 -26.20 1.10
C LYS A 13 10.84 -25.35 -0.17
N PRO A 14 11.91 -25.18 -0.96
CA PRO A 14 11.81 -24.60 -2.29
C PRO A 14 10.79 -25.35 -3.15
N THR A 15 10.15 -24.66 -4.09
CA THR A 15 9.25 -25.27 -5.06
C THR A 15 9.98 -26.37 -5.83
N GLU A 16 9.48 -27.61 -5.73
CA GLU A 16 10.08 -28.76 -6.40
C GLU A 16 9.94 -28.62 -7.93
N THR A 17 10.87 -29.21 -8.69
CA THR A 17 10.89 -29.13 -10.16
C THR A 17 9.59 -29.61 -10.79
N GLY A 18 8.96 -30.66 -10.23
CA GLY A 18 7.67 -31.17 -10.70
C GLY A 18 6.54 -30.14 -10.56
N THR A 19 6.49 -29.44 -9.42
CA THR A 19 5.52 -28.37 -9.17
C THR A 19 5.76 -27.18 -10.09
N ALA A 20 7.00 -26.73 -10.23
CA ALA A 20 7.33 -25.61 -11.12
C ALA A 20 6.96 -25.89 -12.59
N LEU A 21 7.16 -27.13 -13.07
CA LEU A 21 6.75 -27.53 -14.42
C LEU A 21 5.22 -27.53 -14.57
N LEU A 22 4.50 -28.06 -13.57
CA LEU A 22 3.04 -28.06 -13.55
C LEU A 22 2.46 -26.64 -13.53
N GLU A 23 3.01 -25.75 -12.69
CA GLU A 23 2.63 -24.34 -12.62
C GLU A 23 2.87 -23.62 -13.94
N THR A 24 4.01 -23.87 -14.60
CA THR A 24 4.29 -23.33 -15.94
C THR A 24 3.26 -23.80 -16.95
N ALA A 25 2.95 -25.10 -16.99
CA ALA A 25 1.98 -25.66 -17.93
C ALA A 25 0.58 -25.11 -17.67
N THR A 26 0.12 -25.08 -16.42
CA THR A 26 -1.20 -24.57 -16.07
C THR A 26 -1.32 -23.06 -16.26
N GLY A 27 -0.24 -22.30 -16.05
CA GLY A 27 -0.18 -20.85 -16.28
C GLY A 27 -0.25 -20.45 -17.76
N THR A 28 0.11 -21.33 -18.70
CA THR A 28 -0.11 -21.07 -20.13
C THR A 28 -1.53 -21.37 -20.60
N ILE A 29 -2.27 -22.20 -19.85
CA ILE A 29 -3.67 -22.57 -20.15
C ILE A 29 -4.64 -21.54 -19.54
N GLN A 30 -4.37 -21.07 -18.33
CA GLN A 30 -5.24 -20.16 -17.61
C GLN A 30 -5.07 -18.71 -18.05
N GLY A 31 -6.17 -17.95 -18.08
CA GLY A 31 -6.15 -16.52 -18.35
C GLY A 31 -5.98 -15.71 -17.06
N PHE A 32 -5.00 -14.79 -17.04
CA PHE A 32 -4.75 -13.89 -15.91
C PHE A 32 -5.21 -12.46 -16.18
N ALA A 33 -6.37 -12.30 -16.84
CA ALA A 33 -6.84 -11.01 -17.32
C ALA A 33 -6.85 -9.90 -16.24
N PRO A 34 -7.27 -10.13 -14.97
CA PRO A 34 -7.19 -9.12 -13.93
C PRO A 34 -5.76 -8.65 -13.62
N LEU A 35 -4.79 -9.59 -13.55
CA LEU A 35 -3.38 -9.26 -13.33
C LEU A 35 -2.78 -8.52 -14.54
N GLY A 36 -3.23 -8.86 -15.75
CA GLY A 36 -2.86 -8.16 -16.98
C GLY A 36 -3.34 -6.71 -17.08
N GLN A 37 -4.21 -6.24 -16.16
CA GLN A 37 -4.60 -4.83 -16.08
C GLN A 37 -3.68 -3.99 -15.18
N ILE A 38 -2.75 -4.61 -14.45
CA ILE A 38 -1.75 -3.89 -13.65
C ILE A 38 -0.79 -3.20 -14.61
N HIS A 39 -0.76 -1.87 -14.55
CA HIS A 39 -0.03 -1.03 -15.52
C HIS A 39 0.89 0.00 -14.86
N GLN A 40 0.84 0.12 -13.53
CA GLN A 40 1.57 1.11 -12.78
C GLN A 40 2.32 0.50 -11.59
N HIS A 41 3.58 0.92 -11.43
CA HIS A 41 4.41 0.65 -10.26
C HIS A 41 4.75 1.96 -9.54
N LEU A 42 4.42 2.06 -8.25
CA LEU A 42 4.80 3.17 -7.38
C LEU A 42 5.61 2.65 -6.19
N CYS A 43 6.57 3.44 -5.73
CA CYS A 43 7.28 3.23 -4.47
C CYS A 43 6.89 4.34 -3.50
N ALA A 44 6.50 3.98 -2.28
CA ALA A 44 6.15 4.90 -1.20
C ALA A 44 6.53 4.29 0.15
N PHE A 45 6.13 4.94 1.26
CA PHE A 45 6.39 4.43 2.60
C PHE A 45 5.11 4.39 3.43
N HIS A 46 4.79 3.20 3.91
CA HIS A 46 3.65 2.98 4.78
C HIS A 46 4.05 2.95 6.24
N PHE A 47 3.16 3.47 7.06
CA PHE A 47 3.31 3.58 8.50
C PHE A 47 2.10 2.93 9.17
N TYR A 48 2.29 2.30 10.33
CA TYR A 48 1.16 1.72 11.05
C TYR A 48 0.30 2.83 11.64
N ALA A 49 -1.02 2.75 11.46
CA ALA A 49 -1.93 3.79 11.90
C ALA A 49 -1.89 4.02 13.43
N ASP A 50 -1.51 3.03 14.25
CA ASP A 50 -1.33 3.18 15.69
C ASP A 50 0.13 3.40 16.13
N ASP A 51 1.10 3.26 15.22
CA ASP A 51 2.53 3.45 15.49
C ASP A 51 3.28 3.97 14.25
N MET A 52 3.33 5.30 14.14
CA MET A 52 4.04 6.00 13.06
C MET A 52 5.58 5.91 13.16
N GLY A 53 6.13 5.25 14.20
CA GLY A 53 7.56 4.93 14.27
C GLY A 53 7.93 3.72 13.41
N ARG A 54 6.96 2.86 13.09
CA ARG A 54 7.14 1.65 12.28
C ARG A 54 6.86 1.95 10.81
N GLN A 55 7.83 1.67 9.96
CA GLN A 55 7.87 2.11 8.56
C GLN A 55 8.23 0.96 7.62
N VAL A 56 7.50 0.89 6.51
CA VAL A 56 7.64 -0.15 5.48
C VAL A 56 7.81 0.53 4.12
N GLU A 57 8.89 0.21 3.39
CA GLU A 57 9.00 0.51 1.95
C GLU A 57 7.92 -0.31 1.23
N ALA A 58 7.03 0.36 0.49
CA ALA A 58 5.85 -0.25 -0.10
C ALA A 58 5.81 -0.06 -1.61
N HIS A 59 5.73 -1.16 -2.34
CA HIS A 59 5.66 -1.18 -3.79
C HIS A 59 4.24 -1.48 -4.25
N HIS A 60 3.61 -0.48 -4.87
CA HIS A 60 2.24 -0.54 -5.34
C HIS A 60 2.22 -0.97 -6.79
N PHE A 61 1.48 -2.04 -7.08
CA PHE A 61 1.23 -2.52 -8.43
C PHE A 61 -0.25 -2.32 -8.73
N CYS A 62 -0.56 -1.23 -9.43
CA CYS A 62 -1.90 -0.69 -9.54
C CYS A 62 -2.56 -0.94 -10.89
N ALA A 63 -3.87 -1.15 -10.84
CA ALA A 63 -4.77 -1.11 -11.98
C ALA A 63 -5.86 -0.06 -11.74
N HIS A 64 -6.28 0.63 -12.80
CA HIS A 64 -7.45 1.49 -12.74
C HIS A 64 -8.72 0.65 -12.93
N LEU A 65 -9.71 0.84 -12.06
CA LEU A 65 -11.07 0.35 -12.28
C LEU A 65 -11.88 1.34 -13.11
N ASN A 66 -11.61 2.63 -12.90
CA ASN A 66 -12.09 3.76 -13.69
C ASN A 66 -11.15 4.97 -13.42
N GLU A 67 -11.53 6.17 -13.89
CA GLU A 67 -10.72 7.38 -13.68
C GLU A 67 -10.56 7.79 -12.21
N ASP A 68 -11.54 7.43 -11.37
CA ASP A 68 -11.64 7.87 -9.97
C ASP A 68 -11.22 6.79 -8.96
N VAL A 69 -11.04 5.54 -9.40
CA VAL A 69 -10.77 4.40 -8.51
C VAL A 69 -9.64 3.54 -9.06
N ARG A 70 -8.57 3.41 -8.27
CA ARG A 70 -7.47 2.46 -8.49
C ARG A 70 -7.47 1.41 -7.39
N GLN A 71 -6.99 0.23 -7.72
CA GLN A 71 -6.71 -0.83 -6.76
C GLN A 71 -5.27 -1.31 -6.97
N CYS A 72 -4.55 -1.53 -5.89
CA CYS A 72 -3.15 -1.87 -5.91
C CYS A 72 -2.88 -3.11 -5.06
N LEU A 73 -2.06 -4.01 -5.59
CA LEU A 73 -1.37 -5.02 -4.81
C LEU A 73 -0.10 -4.39 -4.23
N ILE A 74 0.14 -4.58 -2.94
CA ILE A 74 1.31 -4.01 -2.26
C ILE A 74 2.31 -5.11 -1.96
N PHE A 75 3.55 -4.90 -2.41
CA PHE A 75 4.67 -5.77 -2.16
C PHE A 75 5.74 -5.07 -1.32
N ASP A 76 6.53 -5.83 -0.57
CA ASP A 76 7.67 -5.33 0.23
C ASP A 76 8.94 -5.11 -0.59
N GLY A 77 8.90 -5.41 -1.89
CA GLY A 77 10.01 -5.22 -2.81
C GLY A 77 9.55 -5.11 -4.27
N PRO A 78 10.43 -4.67 -5.18
CA PRO A 78 10.11 -4.55 -6.60
C PRO A 78 10.45 -5.82 -7.41
N GLY A 79 11.12 -6.80 -6.80
CA GLY A 79 11.62 -8.00 -7.47
C GLY A 79 10.63 -9.16 -7.49
N ALA A 80 10.90 -10.17 -8.31
CA ALA A 80 10.02 -11.34 -8.49
C ALA A 80 9.82 -12.19 -7.22
N GLY A 81 10.71 -12.07 -6.22
CA GLY A 81 10.60 -12.75 -4.92
C GLY A 81 9.90 -11.93 -3.84
N ALA A 82 9.39 -10.74 -4.15
CA ALA A 82 8.75 -9.89 -3.17
C ALA A 82 7.47 -10.51 -2.62
N ARG A 83 7.21 -10.29 -1.34
CA ARG A 83 6.04 -10.81 -0.64
C ARG A 83 4.86 -9.88 -0.88
N LEU A 84 3.69 -10.44 -1.18
CA LEU A 84 2.44 -9.68 -1.16
C LEU A 84 2.12 -9.33 0.30
N ILE A 85 2.21 -8.06 0.67
CA ILE A 85 2.04 -7.60 2.05
C ILE A 85 0.71 -6.89 2.28
N GLY A 86 0.03 -6.42 1.24
CA GLY A 86 -1.16 -5.60 1.43
C GLY A 86 -1.94 -5.29 0.16
N VAL A 87 -2.99 -4.51 0.34
CA VAL A 87 -3.77 -3.89 -0.73
C VAL A 87 -3.98 -2.41 -0.42
N GLU A 88 -4.09 -1.62 -1.47
CA GLU A 88 -4.56 -0.25 -1.37
C GLU A 88 -5.68 0.01 -2.38
N TYR A 89 -6.67 0.77 -1.94
CA TYR A 89 -7.64 1.42 -2.81
C TYR A 89 -7.35 2.92 -2.84
N ILE A 90 -7.19 3.48 -4.03
CA ILE A 90 -6.97 4.91 -4.23
C ILE A 90 -8.22 5.49 -4.88
N VAL A 91 -8.74 6.56 -4.30
CA VAL A 91 -9.92 7.26 -4.83
C VAL A 91 -9.64 8.75 -5.05
N SER A 92 -10.32 9.34 -6.04
CA SER A 92 -10.32 10.80 -6.21
C SER A 92 -10.91 11.51 -4.98
N GLU A 93 -10.54 12.78 -4.78
CA GLU A 93 -11.14 13.61 -3.73
C GLU A 93 -12.67 13.63 -3.82
N GLY A 94 -13.23 13.71 -5.04
CA GLY A 94 -14.66 13.68 -5.25
C GLY A 94 -15.33 12.45 -4.66
N VAL A 95 -14.77 11.25 -4.90
CA VAL A 95 -15.26 10.00 -4.30
C VAL A 95 -15.04 9.98 -2.80
N PHE A 96 -13.87 10.39 -2.32
CA PHE A 96 -13.55 10.44 -0.89
C PHE A 96 -14.57 11.29 -0.10
N LEU A 97 -14.97 12.44 -0.65
CA LEU A 97 -15.93 13.33 0.01
C LEU A 97 -17.34 12.72 0.14
N THR A 98 -17.68 11.73 -0.68
CA THR A 98 -18.96 10.98 -0.58
C THR A 98 -18.94 9.88 0.47
N LEU A 99 -17.78 9.53 1.03
CA LEU A 99 -17.68 8.49 2.04
C LEU A 99 -18.38 8.91 3.34
N PRO A 100 -18.93 7.95 4.11
CA PRO A 100 -19.37 8.20 5.49
C PRO A 100 -18.23 8.76 6.34
N ASP A 101 -18.56 9.63 7.30
CA ASP A 101 -17.54 10.28 8.14
C ASP A 101 -16.76 9.29 9.00
N GLU A 102 -17.39 8.18 9.40
CA GLU A 102 -16.74 7.08 10.13
C GLU A 102 -15.71 6.30 9.28
N GLU A 103 -15.83 6.36 7.95
CA GLU A 103 -14.95 5.65 7.03
C GLU A 103 -13.70 6.48 6.72
N LYS A 104 -13.84 7.81 6.58
CA LYS A 104 -12.74 8.74 6.20
C LYS A 104 -11.45 8.62 7.04
N PRO A 105 -11.48 8.35 8.37
CA PRO A 105 -10.27 8.10 9.15
C PRO A 105 -9.41 6.94 8.67
N LEU A 106 -9.98 5.98 7.95
CA LEU A 106 -9.25 4.84 7.40
C LEU A 106 -8.43 5.19 6.15
N TRP A 107 -8.56 6.42 5.65
CA TRP A 107 -7.92 6.89 4.43
C TRP A 107 -6.87 7.95 4.75
N HIS A 108 -5.78 7.96 4.00
CA HIS A 108 -4.75 8.99 4.05
C HIS A 108 -4.70 9.77 2.73
N THR A 109 -4.18 11.00 2.77
CA THR A 109 -3.92 11.78 1.55
C THR A 109 -2.54 11.45 0.99
N HIS A 110 -2.41 11.37 -0.34
CA HIS A 110 -1.11 11.23 -0.98
C HIS A 110 -0.37 12.56 -1.18
N GLU A 111 -1.00 13.69 -0.87
CA GLU A 111 -0.47 15.02 -1.18
C GLU A 111 0.98 15.20 -0.71
N PHE A 112 1.24 14.86 0.56
CA PHE A 112 2.54 15.11 1.17
C PHE A 112 3.62 14.20 0.58
N GLU A 113 3.32 12.93 0.35
CA GLU A 113 4.28 11.99 -0.22
C GLU A 113 4.66 12.36 -1.65
N VAL A 114 3.69 12.80 -2.45
CA VAL A 114 3.91 13.22 -3.83
C VAL A 114 4.73 14.51 -3.88
N LYS A 115 4.28 15.55 -3.18
CA LYS A 115 4.95 16.86 -3.17
C LYS A 115 6.29 16.83 -2.44
N GLY A 116 6.43 15.96 -1.45
CA GLY A 116 7.68 15.70 -0.74
C GLY A 116 8.70 14.93 -1.58
N GLY A 117 8.34 14.47 -2.78
CA GLY A 117 9.23 13.72 -3.67
C GLY A 117 9.46 12.26 -3.26
N VAL A 118 8.77 11.80 -2.21
CA VAL A 118 8.99 10.50 -1.56
C VAL A 118 8.23 9.39 -2.28
N LEU A 119 7.02 9.66 -2.77
CA LEU A 119 6.29 8.73 -3.63
C LEU A 119 6.72 8.94 -5.08
N PHE A 120 7.21 7.90 -5.74
CA PHE A 120 7.74 7.98 -7.11
C PHE A 120 7.44 6.73 -7.94
N MET A 121 7.64 6.82 -9.25
CA MET A 121 7.48 5.71 -10.22
C MET A 121 8.85 5.18 -10.67
N PRO A 122 9.30 4.02 -10.17
CA PRO A 122 10.62 3.47 -10.53
C PRO A 122 10.80 3.30 -12.05
N GLY A 123 11.92 3.80 -12.58
CA GLY A 123 12.28 3.66 -14.00
C GLY A 123 11.48 4.52 -14.98
N VAL A 124 10.50 5.29 -14.53
CA VAL A 124 9.70 6.18 -15.38
C VAL A 124 10.40 7.55 -15.52
N PRO A 125 10.54 8.10 -16.73
CA PRO A 125 11.14 9.42 -16.90
C PRO A 125 10.33 10.50 -16.17
N GLY A 126 11.01 11.38 -15.43
CA GLY A 126 10.34 12.34 -14.54
C GLY A 126 9.28 13.24 -15.21
N ALA A 127 9.44 13.60 -16.48
CA ALA A 127 8.41 14.39 -17.19
C ALA A 127 7.10 13.62 -17.42
N VAL A 128 7.18 12.30 -17.58
CA VAL A 128 6.02 11.41 -17.72
C VAL A 128 5.43 11.11 -16.35
N GLU A 129 6.28 10.76 -15.39
CA GLU A 129 5.89 10.51 -14.00
C GLU A 129 5.08 11.67 -13.41
N ARG A 130 5.57 12.91 -13.55
CA ARG A 130 4.91 14.10 -12.97
C ARG A 130 3.47 14.29 -13.46
N ARG A 131 3.12 13.86 -14.67
CA ARG A 131 1.75 13.96 -15.18
C ARG A 131 0.79 13.01 -14.45
N ASP A 132 1.23 11.80 -14.10
CA ASP A 132 0.40 10.91 -13.28
C ASP A 132 0.39 11.37 -11.83
N LEU A 133 1.54 11.78 -11.29
CA LEU A 133 1.63 12.25 -9.91
C LEU A 133 0.83 13.54 -9.64
N GLU A 134 0.61 14.40 -10.62
CA GLU A 134 -0.35 15.52 -10.50
C GLU A 134 -1.78 15.06 -10.20
N LYS A 135 -2.18 13.88 -10.69
CA LYS A 135 -3.47 13.25 -10.33
C LYS A 135 -3.38 12.64 -8.95
N VAL A 136 -2.35 11.82 -8.69
CA VAL A 136 -2.16 11.13 -7.39
C VAL A 136 -2.07 12.12 -6.23
N CYS A 137 -1.48 13.30 -6.43
CA CYS A 137 -1.39 14.34 -5.40
C CYS A 137 -2.75 14.77 -4.83
N ARG A 138 -3.85 14.52 -5.56
CA ARG A 138 -5.22 14.89 -5.20
C ARG A 138 -6.08 13.71 -4.75
N THR A 139 -5.51 12.54 -4.56
CA THR A 139 -6.25 11.33 -4.20
C THR A 139 -6.07 10.96 -2.72
N TYR A 140 -6.95 10.08 -2.27
CA TYR A 140 -6.91 9.47 -0.95
C TYR A 140 -6.73 7.96 -1.07
N GLY A 141 -5.92 7.36 -0.21
CA GLY A 141 -5.59 5.94 -0.17
C GLY A 141 -6.11 5.26 1.08
N LYS A 142 -6.76 4.09 0.96
CA LYS A 142 -7.04 3.18 2.08
C LYS A 142 -6.17 1.95 1.92
N THR A 143 -5.17 1.85 2.79
CA THR A 143 -4.16 0.81 2.74
C THR A 143 -4.31 -0.14 3.92
N VAL A 144 -4.31 -1.43 3.61
CA VAL A 144 -4.31 -2.50 4.61
C VAL A 144 -3.14 -3.43 4.37
N HIS A 145 -2.27 -3.59 5.37
CA HIS A 145 -1.22 -4.60 5.35
C HIS A 145 -1.64 -5.84 6.13
N PHE A 146 -1.42 -7.01 5.53
CA PHE A 146 -1.64 -8.33 6.12
C PHE A 146 -0.35 -8.93 6.68
N TRP A 147 0.81 -8.45 6.25
CA TRP A 147 2.13 -8.96 6.65
C TRP A 147 2.98 -7.86 7.28
N GLN A 148 3.36 -8.06 8.55
CA GLN A 148 4.20 -7.12 9.29
C GLN A 148 5.70 -7.38 9.09
N VAL A 149 6.18 -7.12 7.87
CA VAL A 149 7.56 -7.41 7.47
C VAL A 149 8.62 -6.61 8.24
N ASP A 150 8.27 -5.44 8.77
CA ASP A 150 9.17 -4.60 9.57
C ASP A 150 9.57 -5.23 10.92
N ARG A 151 8.76 -6.17 11.43
CA ARG A 151 9.09 -6.97 12.63
C ARG A 151 10.02 -8.14 12.33
N GLY A 152 10.29 -8.40 11.05
CA GLY A 152 10.99 -9.60 10.59
C GLY A 152 10.12 -10.86 10.62
N ASP A 153 8.79 -10.72 10.61
CA ASP A 153 7.89 -11.87 10.65
C ASP A 153 8.06 -12.72 9.36
N PRO A 154 8.30 -14.05 9.47
CA PRO A 154 8.55 -14.92 8.31
C PRO A 154 7.26 -15.38 7.61
N LEU A 155 6.08 -15.04 8.17
CA LEU A 155 4.74 -15.30 7.63
C LEU A 155 3.81 -14.11 7.98
N PRO A 156 2.64 -13.96 7.34
CA PRO A 156 1.69 -12.88 7.64
C PRO A 156 0.96 -13.15 8.98
N LEU A 157 1.64 -12.90 10.09
CA LEU A 157 1.13 -13.14 11.44
C LEU A 157 0.35 -11.95 11.99
N GLY A 158 -0.69 -12.24 12.75
CA GLY A 158 -1.50 -11.25 13.44
C GLY A 158 -2.63 -10.67 12.58
N LEU A 159 -3.16 -9.53 13.03
CA LEU A 159 -4.30 -8.87 12.39
C LEU A 159 -3.88 -7.99 11.21
N PRO A 160 -4.77 -7.80 10.21
CA PRO A 160 -4.60 -6.76 9.21
C PRO A 160 -4.47 -5.39 9.89
N GLN A 161 -3.51 -4.61 9.43
CA GLN A 161 -3.21 -3.28 9.96
C GLN A 161 -3.61 -2.21 8.96
N ILE A 162 -4.30 -1.18 9.44
CA ILE A 162 -4.52 0.04 8.66
C ILE A 162 -3.19 0.78 8.56
N MET A 163 -2.83 1.18 7.35
CA MET A 163 -1.61 1.92 7.10
C MET A 163 -1.91 3.37 6.74
N MET A 164 -0.99 4.25 7.14
CA MET A 164 -1.00 5.68 6.88
C MET A 164 0.24 6.06 6.07
N ALA A 165 0.19 7.25 5.49
CA ALA A 165 1.26 7.87 4.73
C ALA A 165 2.01 8.94 5.52
N LEU A 166 3.06 9.50 4.91
CA LEU A 166 3.63 10.76 5.39
C LEU A 166 2.59 11.88 5.32
N THR A 167 2.61 12.75 6.32
CA THR A 167 1.73 13.93 6.43
C THR A 167 2.51 15.22 6.70
N ARG A 168 3.78 15.10 7.10
CA ARG A 168 4.68 16.22 7.40
C ARG A 168 6.15 15.81 7.31
N GLU A 169 7.01 16.83 7.29
CA GLU A 169 8.46 16.68 7.30
C GLU A 169 8.96 15.92 8.54
N GLY A 170 10.07 15.22 8.39
CA GLY A 170 10.77 14.55 9.50
C GLY A 170 10.12 13.25 9.99
N GLN A 171 9.10 12.74 9.31
CA GLN A 171 8.50 11.43 9.66
C GLN A 171 9.30 10.24 9.12
N LEU A 172 9.83 10.31 7.91
CA LEU A 172 10.59 9.23 7.29
C LEU A 172 11.95 9.06 7.96
N ARG A 173 12.33 7.84 8.34
CA ARG A 173 13.67 7.57 8.87
C ARG A 173 14.72 7.78 7.77
N GLN A 174 15.77 8.52 8.11
CA GLN A 174 16.84 8.85 7.16
C GLN A 174 17.53 7.61 6.59
N ASP A 175 17.74 6.56 7.40
CA ASP A 175 18.39 5.33 6.93
C ASP A 175 17.57 4.57 5.89
N LEU A 176 16.23 4.62 5.98
CA LEU A 176 15.34 4.11 4.95
C LEU A 176 15.38 4.98 3.69
N ALA A 177 15.31 6.30 3.85
CA ALA A 177 15.36 7.24 2.72
C ALA A 177 16.65 7.03 1.91
N ASP A 178 17.80 6.99 2.59
CA ASP A 178 19.11 6.79 1.95
C ASP A 178 19.21 5.41 1.24
N CYS A 179 18.67 4.34 1.84
CA CYS A 179 18.66 3.00 1.21
C CYS A 179 17.85 3.04 -0.09
N VAL A 180 16.67 3.68 -0.11
CA VAL A 180 15.79 3.76 -1.29
C VAL A 180 16.32 4.71 -2.36
N GLU A 181 16.78 5.92 -1.99
CA GLU A 181 17.42 6.86 -2.92
C GLU A 181 18.59 6.21 -3.66
N LYS A 182 19.46 5.51 -2.92
CA LYS A 182 20.58 4.76 -3.51
C LYS A 182 20.11 3.60 -4.38
N LYS A 183 19.12 2.82 -3.93
CA LYS A 183 18.59 1.63 -4.63
C LYS A 183 18.01 2.01 -5.99
N PHE A 184 17.30 3.14 -6.09
CA PHE A 184 16.62 3.56 -7.32
C PHE A 184 17.33 4.69 -8.07
N GLY A 185 18.41 5.25 -7.53
CA GLY A 185 19.11 6.38 -8.13
C GLY A 185 18.26 7.65 -8.19
N VAL A 186 17.38 7.84 -7.21
CA VAL A 186 16.48 9.00 -7.11
C VAL A 186 16.94 9.95 -6.03
N SER A 187 16.51 11.21 -6.09
CA SER A 187 16.68 12.17 -5.00
C SER A 187 15.33 12.75 -4.62
N PHE A 188 14.85 12.45 -3.41
CA PHE A 188 13.58 12.93 -2.88
C PHE A 188 13.59 14.46 -2.77
N GLN A 189 14.71 15.05 -2.34
CA GLN A 189 14.83 16.51 -2.27
C GLN A 189 14.73 17.16 -3.65
N LYS A 190 15.38 16.59 -4.68
CA LYS A 190 15.27 17.11 -6.04
C LYS A 190 13.86 16.93 -6.60
N GLU A 191 13.24 15.79 -6.34
CA GLU A 191 11.86 15.55 -6.78
C GLU A 191 10.87 16.47 -6.08
N ARG A 192 11.06 16.77 -4.80
CA ARG A 192 10.30 17.79 -4.08
C ARG A 192 10.39 19.16 -4.76
N GLU A 193 11.60 19.60 -5.12
CA GLU A 193 11.80 20.87 -5.83
C GLU A 193 11.12 20.86 -7.20
N ASN A 194 11.25 19.75 -7.94
CA ASN A 194 10.61 19.57 -9.24
C ASN A 194 9.08 19.57 -9.15
N ARG A 195 8.50 19.23 -7.98
CA ARG A 195 7.05 19.05 -7.76
C ARG A 195 6.44 20.16 -6.92
N ALA A 196 7.21 21.20 -6.57
CA ALA A 196 6.73 22.33 -5.76
C ALA A 196 5.53 23.07 -6.35
N TYR A 197 5.30 22.95 -7.67
CA TYR A 197 4.17 23.54 -8.38
C TYR A 197 2.87 22.72 -8.27
N MET A 198 2.93 21.46 -7.82
CA MET A 198 1.76 20.59 -7.74
C MET A 198 0.82 21.02 -6.59
N SER A 199 -0.48 20.92 -6.84
CA SER A 199 -1.51 21.15 -5.83
C SER A 199 -2.10 19.82 -5.33
N GLY A 200 -2.39 19.78 -4.03
CA GLY A 200 -3.14 18.69 -3.41
C GLY A 200 -4.64 18.74 -3.72
N PRO A 201 -5.46 18.11 -2.88
CA PRO A 201 -6.92 18.18 -2.97
C PRO A 201 -7.42 19.63 -3.05
N GLU A 202 -8.44 19.88 -3.87
CA GLU A 202 -9.02 21.19 -4.16
C GLU A 202 -9.57 21.87 -2.90
N HIS A 203 -10.16 21.10 -1.99
CA HIS A 203 -10.72 21.60 -0.73
C HIS A 203 -9.71 21.57 0.43
N GLY A 204 -8.44 21.27 0.14
CA GLY A 204 -7.41 20.98 1.13
C GLY A 204 -7.58 19.60 1.76
N ILE A 205 -6.64 19.24 2.63
CA ILE A 205 -6.67 17.94 3.32
C ILE A 205 -7.88 17.91 4.26
N HIS A 206 -8.79 16.96 4.03
CA HIS A 206 -9.97 16.81 4.86
C HIS A 206 -9.60 16.45 6.31
N PRO A 207 -10.21 17.06 7.34
CA PRO A 207 -9.81 16.88 8.74
C PRO A 207 -10.04 15.47 9.29
N LEU A 208 -10.94 14.70 8.68
CA LEU A 208 -11.17 13.30 9.04
C LEU A 208 -10.22 12.31 8.33
N ALA A 209 -9.47 12.73 7.31
CA ALA A 209 -8.44 11.87 6.72
C ALA A 209 -7.25 11.71 7.68
N ASN A 210 -6.29 10.86 7.32
CA ASN A 210 -5.07 10.60 8.09
C ASN A 210 -5.40 10.25 9.55
N ALA A 211 -6.33 9.31 9.73
CA ALA A 211 -6.82 8.88 11.05
C ALA A 211 -7.42 9.99 11.92
N ALA A 212 -7.83 11.12 11.33
CA ALA A 212 -8.24 12.32 12.05
C ALA A 212 -7.20 12.79 13.10
N GLY A 213 -5.92 12.53 12.84
CA GLY A 213 -4.81 12.85 13.74
C GLY A 213 -4.69 11.95 14.98
N LYS A 214 -5.36 10.80 15.01
CA LYS A 214 -5.29 9.81 16.10
C LYS A 214 -4.63 8.52 15.66
N GLY A 215 -4.29 7.65 16.62
CA GLY A 215 -3.88 6.29 16.33
C GLY A 215 -5.08 5.38 16.07
N LEU A 216 -5.02 4.50 15.06
CA LEU A 216 -6.05 3.49 14.80
C LEU A 216 -5.47 2.08 14.92
N ARG A 217 -6.06 1.28 15.81
CA ARG A 217 -5.66 -0.10 16.06
C ARG A 217 -6.79 -1.05 15.68
N THR A 218 -6.45 -2.09 14.92
CA THR A 218 -7.36 -3.22 14.68
C THR A 218 -7.40 -4.12 15.90
N GLU A 219 -8.60 -4.45 16.39
CA GLU A 219 -8.81 -5.36 17.52
C GLU A 219 -9.79 -6.48 17.14
N ILE A 220 -9.51 -7.71 17.61
CA ILE A 220 -10.47 -8.81 17.53
C ILE A 220 -11.46 -8.67 18.67
N ARG A 221 -12.73 -8.83 18.36
CA ARG A 221 -13.78 -8.95 19.35
C ARG A 221 -14.69 -10.12 19.00
N GLU A 222 -14.98 -10.96 19.99
CA GLU A 222 -16.02 -11.98 19.86
C GLU A 222 -17.39 -11.31 19.75
N VAL A 223 -18.19 -11.76 18.79
CA VAL A 223 -19.56 -11.30 18.58
C VAL A 223 -20.47 -12.52 18.46
N ASP A 224 -21.67 -12.42 19.01
CA ASP A 224 -22.69 -13.43 18.80
C ASP A 224 -23.06 -13.48 17.31
N ILE A 225 -22.96 -14.64 16.69
CA ILE A 225 -23.50 -14.87 15.35
C ILE A 225 -25.02 -14.99 15.51
N PRO A 226 -25.83 -14.08 14.94
CA PRO A 226 -27.28 -14.19 15.01
C PRO A 226 -27.69 -15.56 14.48
N ALA A 227 -28.52 -16.29 15.22
CA ALA A 227 -29.07 -17.54 14.73
C ALA A 227 -29.87 -17.24 13.46
N THR A 228 -29.39 -17.69 12.31
CA THR A 228 -30.18 -17.67 11.08
C THR A 228 -31.43 -18.51 11.33
N THR A 229 -32.60 -17.98 10.97
CA THR A 229 -33.89 -18.70 11.00
C THR A 229 -33.97 -19.85 9.98
N THR A 230 -32.85 -20.33 9.46
CA THR A 230 -32.76 -21.53 8.64
C THR A 230 -32.25 -22.68 9.50
N ALA A 231 -33.20 -23.49 9.96
CA ALA A 231 -32.93 -24.83 10.47
C ALA A 231 -32.16 -25.62 9.38
N GLY A 232 -30.82 -25.65 9.47
CA GLY A 232 -30.01 -26.39 8.50
C GLY A 232 -28.53 -26.01 8.43
N ALA A 233 -28.13 -24.80 8.83
CA ALA A 233 -26.72 -24.45 8.91
C ALA A 233 -26.18 -24.83 10.30
N ALA A 234 -25.84 -26.11 10.47
CA ALA A 234 -25.05 -26.54 11.63
C ALA A 234 -23.80 -25.64 11.74
N ARG A 235 -23.55 -25.14 12.95
CA ARG A 235 -22.40 -24.30 13.31
C ARG A 235 -21.11 -24.97 12.79
N VAL A 236 -20.39 -24.28 11.90
CA VAL A 236 -19.19 -24.80 11.19
C VAL A 236 -17.91 -24.72 12.05
N PHE A 237 -17.98 -24.22 13.28
CA PHE A 237 -16.84 -24.13 14.17
C PHE A 237 -17.13 -24.92 15.45
N THR A 238 -16.75 -26.19 15.45
CA THR A 238 -16.57 -27.03 16.65
C THR A 238 -15.12 -27.04 17.06
#